data_AF-A0A921DVN3-F1
#
_entry.id   AF-A0A921DVN3-F1
#
_cell.length_a   1.000
_cell.length_b   1.000
_cell.length_c   1.000
_cell.angle_alpha   90.00
_cell.angle_beta   90.00
_cell.angle_gamma   90.00
#
_symmetry.space_group_name_H-M   'P 1'
#
loop_
_entity.id
_entity.type
_entity.pdbx_description
1 polymer ?
#
loop_
_entity_poly.entity_id
_entity_poly.type
_entity_poly.pdbx_seq_one_letter_code
_entity_poly.pdbx_strand_id
1 'polypeptide(L)'
;MNNQEFSSLRKEVSNLNLELLELLVKRGKAVEKLGDFKRSHGLPVFDPEREQQILDGIEHMEHAPYPLESIQSIYQAIFDASKDIQHLARKQ
;
A
#
# COMPACT_ATOMS: atom_id res chain seq x y z
N MET A 1 -29.28 19.14 -1.42
CA MET A 1 -28.29 18.39 -2.22
C MET A 1 -29.03 17.75 -3.40
N ASN A 2 -28.61 18.04 -4.63
CA ASN A 2 -29.23 17.45 -5.81
C ASN A 2 -28.80 15.98 -5.92
N ASN A 3 -29.73 15.04 -6.16
CA ASN A 3 -29.41 13.61 -6.32
C ASN A 3 -28.35 13.36 -7.41
N GLN A 4 -28.27 14.23 -8.42
CA GLN A 4 -27.25 14.14 -9.47
C GLN A 4 -25.84 14.46 -8.96
N GLU A 5 -25.70 15.48 -8.11
CA GLU A 5 -24.41 15.89 -7.52
C GLU A 5 -23.88 14.82 -6.55
N PHE A 6 -24.77 14.22 -5.75
CA PHE A 6 -24.42 13.11 -4.88
C PHE A 6 -23.92 11.88 -5.67
N SER A 7 -24.59 11.58 -6.80
CA SER A 7 -24.20 10.48 -7.68
C SER A 7 -22.84 10.74 -8.34
N SER A 8 -22.56 11.97 -8.78
CA SER A 8 -21.26 12.30 -9.37
C SER A 8 -20.11 12.16 -8.37
N LEU A 9 -20.29 12.61 -7.12
CA LEU A 9 -19.29 12.45 -6.06
C LEU A 9 -18.99 10.96 -5.76
N ARG A 10 -20.02 10.11 -5.72
CA ARG A 10 -19.81 8.66 -5.56
C ARG A 10 -19.07 8.04 -6.72
N LYS A 11 -19.34 8.49 -7.94
CA LYS A 11 -18.63 8.03 -9.13
C LYS A 11 -17.16 8.41 -9.09
N GLU A 12 -16.86 9.63 -8.65
CA GLU A 12 -15.48 10.09 -8.45
C GLU A 12 -14.73 9.21 -7.45
N VAL A 13 -15.29 8.99 -6.25
CA VAL A 13 -14.71 8.07 -5.25
C VAL A 13 -14.53 6.66 -5.82
N SER A 14 -15.49 6.16 -6.60
CA SER A 14 -15.40 4.83 -7.20
C SER A 14 -14.26 4.73 -8.22
N ASN A 15 -14.04 5.78 -9.02
CA ASN A 15 -12.93 5.82 -9.97
C ASN A 15 -11.59 5.86 -9.23
N LEU A 16 -11.46 6.71 -8.20
CA LEU A 16 -10.26 6.77 -7.36
C LEU A 16 -9.95 5.42 -6.70
N ASN A 17 -10.97 4.67 -6.26
CA ASN A 17 -10.78 3.32 -5.72
C ASN A 17 -10.17 2.35 -6.74
N LEU A 18 -10.55 2.46 -8.02
CA LEU A 18 -9.96 1.64 -9.09
C LEU A 18 -8.50 2.04 -9.31
N GLU A 19 -8.18 3.33 -9.30
CA GLU A 19 -6.80 3.82 -9.43
C GLU A 19 -5.92 3.36 -8.26
N LEU A 20 -6.44 3.41 -7.03
CA LEU A 20 -5.76 2.88 -5.84
C LEU A 20 -5.49 1.38 -5.97
N LEU A 21 -6.46 0.60 -6.47
CA LEU A 21 -6.28 -0.82 -6.72
C LEU A 21 -5.19 -1.08 -7.76
N GLU A 22 -5.17 -0.33 -8.86
CA GLU A 22 -4.13 -0.45 -9.88
C GLU A 22 -2.73 -0.15 -9.33
N LEU A 23 -2.61 0.87 -8.47
CA LEU A 23 -1.36 1.21 -7.79
C LEU A 23 -0.92 0.10 -6.84
N LEU A 24 -1.84 -0.49 -6.08
CA LEU A 24 -1.56 -1.63 -5.21
C LEU A 24 -1.09 -2.86 -6.00
N VAL A 25 -1.70 -3.16 -7.15
CA VAL A 25 -1.27 -4.25 -8.04
C VAL A 25 0.16 -3.99 -8.56
N LYS A 26 0.45 -2.77 -9.02
CA LYS A 26 1.80 -2.39 -9.48
C LYS A 26 2.82 -2.54 -8.35
N ARG A 27 2.48 -2.09 -7.14
CA ARG A 27 3.32 -2.22 -5.95
C ARG A 27 3.54 -3.69 -5.58
N GLY A 28 2.51 -4.52 -5.62
CA GLY A 28 2.60 -5.96 -5.36
C GLY A 28 3.59 -6.67 -6.28
N LYS A 29 3.55 -6.40 -7.59
CA LYS A 29 4.53 -6.93 -8.56
C LYS A 29 5.97 -6.49 -8.26
N ALA A 30 6.17 -5.28 -7.75
CA ALA A 30 7.49 -4.82 -7.33
C ALA A 30 7.95 -5.54 -6.05
N VAL A 31 7.04 -5.76 -5.10
CA VAL A 31 7.29 -6.53 -3.87
C VAL A 31 7.63 -7.99 -4.17
N GLU A 32 7.00 -8.64 -5.15
CA GLU A 32 7.36 -9.99 -5.59
C GLU A 32 8.83 -10.07 -6.02
N LYS A 33 9.23 -9.19 -6.93
CA LYS A 33 10.62 -9.10 -7.41
C LYS A 33 11.61 -8.80 -6.29
N LEU A 34 11.24 -7.92 -5.36
CA LEU A 34 12.05 -7.65 -4.17
C LEU A 34 12.18 -8.89 -3.28
N GLY A 35 11.09 -9.65 -3.12
CA GLY A 35 11.10 -10.94 -2.42
C GLY A 35 12.03 -11.95 -3.09
N ASP A 36 12.01 -12.08 -4.42
CA ASP A 36 12.91 -12.95 -5.18
C ASP A 36 14.38 -12.57 -4.96
N PHE A 37 14.67 -11.27 -4.99
CA PHE A 37 15.99 -10.74 -4.71
C PHE A 37 16.43 -11.08 -3.28
N LYS A 38 15.60 -10.76 -2.28
CA LYS A 38 15.90 -11.06 -0.87
C LYS A 38 16.17 -12.55 -0.66
N ARG A 39 15.36 -13.43 -1.26
CA ARG A 39 15.53 -14.88 -1.20
C ARG A 39 16.86 -15.34 -1.79
N SER A 40 17.18 -14.90 -3.01
CA SER A 40 18.42 -15.29 -3.69
C SER A 40 19.69 -14.81 -2.96
N HIS A 41 19.56 -13.84 -2.05
CA HIS A 41 20.66 -13.28 -1.26
C HIS A 41 20.58 -13.63 0.24
N GLY A 42 19.63 -14.48 0.66
CA GLY A 42 19.46 -14.88 2.06
C GLY A 42 19.03 -13.74 3.01
N LEU A 43 18.41 -12.69 2.48
CA LEU A 43 17.95 -11.53 3.26
C LEU A 43 16.55 -11.79 3.88
N PRO A 44 16.26 -11.23 5.07
CA PRO A 44 14.96 -11.38 5.71
C PRO A 44 13.85 -10.62 4.99
N VAL A 45 12.65 -11.22 4.99
CA VAL A 45 11.42 -10.60 4.46
C VAL A 45 10.99 -9.44 5.36
N PHE A 46 10.95 -9.68 6.67
CA PHE A 46 10.59 -8.68 7.67
C PHE A 46 11.76 -7.70 7.89
N ASP A 47 11.47 -6.41 7.75
CA ASP A 47 12.44 -5.32 7.85
C ASP A 47 11.75 -4.12 8.53
N PRO A 48 11.68 -4.11 9.87
CA PRO A 48 10.94 -3.09 10.62
C PRO A 48 11.55 -1.69 10.48
N GLU A 49 12.88 -1.59 10.36
CA GLU A 49 13.54 -0.32 10.12
C GLU A 49 13.10 0.28 8.80
N ARG A 50 12.98 -0.54 7.75
CA ARG A 50 12.49 -0.07 6.45
C ARG A 50 11.01 0.35 6.50
N GLU A 51 10.16 -0.39 7.21
CA GLU A 51 8.75 -0.01 7.40
C GLU A 51 8.66 1.35 8.11
N GLN A 52 9.43 1.55 9.19
CA GLN A 52 9.46 2.81 9.95
C GLN A 52 9.93 3.99 9.10
N GLN A 53 11.01 3.83 8.32
CA GLN A 53 11.49 4.89 7.42
C GLN A 53 10.42 5.38 6.43
N ILE A 54 9.54 4.48 5.97
CA ILE A 54 8.46 4.85 5.06
C ILE A 54 7.37 5.61 5.84
N LEU A 55 7.01 5.14 7.05
CA LEU A 55 6.06 5.82 7.91
C LEU A 55 6.52 7.23 8.28
N ASP A 56 7.79 7.40 8.68
CA ASP A 56 8.40 8.70 8.96
C ASP A 56 8.31 9.62 7.74
N GLY A 57 8.56 9.09 6.53
CA GLY A 57 8.42 9.85 5.30
C GLY A 57 6.99 10.35 5.06
N ILE A 58 5.98 9.56 5.44
CA ILE A 58 4.56 9.91 5.30
C ILE A 58 4.17 11.03 6.28
N GLU A 59 4.74 11.07 7.49
CA GLU A 59 4.45 12.13 8.48
C GLU A 59 4.76 13.53 7.95
N HIS A 60 5.67 13.64 6.99
CA HIS A 60 6.09 14.91 6.40
C HIS A 60 5.32 15.27 5.11
N MET A 61 4.32 14.47 4.71
CA MET A 61 3.51 14.71 3.52
C MET A 61 2.17 15.37 3.86
N GLU A 62 1.63 16.17 2.95
CA GLU A 62 0.28 16.71 3.09
C GLU A 62 -0.76 15.58 2.94
N HIS A 63 -1.44 15.25 4.03
CA HIS A 63 -2.38 14.13 4.13
C HIS A 63 -3.84 14.57 4.34
N ALA A 64 -4.10 15.88 4.49
CA ALA A 64 -5.47 16.39 4.60
C ALA A 64 -6.30 15.94 3.38
N PRO A 65 -7.52 15.42 3.56
CA PRO A 65 -8.35 15.47 4.77
C PRO A 65 -8.20 14.29 5.75
N TYR A 66 -7.30 13.34 5.50
CA TYR A 66 -7.09 12.20 6.40
C TYR A 66 -6.23 12.58 7.61
N PRO A 67 -6.58 12.08 8.83
CA PRO A 67 -5.68 12.10 9.97
C PRO A 67 -4.42 11.27 9.68
N LEU A 68 -3.26 11.72 10.17
CA LEU A 68 -1.98 11.03 9.99
C LEU A 68 -2.06 9.55 10.43
N GLU A 69 -2.64 9.29 11.60
CA GLU A 69 -2.80 7.94 12.17
C GLU A 69 -3.61 7.00 11.25
N SER A 70 -4.59 7.55 10.52
CA SER A 70 -5.36 6.77 9.54
C SER A 70 -4.51 6.38 8.34
N ILE A 71 -3.66 7.29 7.84
CA ILE A 71 -2.73 6.98 6.75
C ILE A 71 -1.69 5.96 7.21
N GLN A 72 -1.11 6.13 8.40
CA GLN A 72 -0.16 5.16 8.96
C GLN A 72 -0.76 3.76 9.06
N SER A 73 -2.02 3.66 9.53
CA SER A 73 -2.74 2.38 9.61
C SER A 73 -2.95 1.72 8.24
N ILE A 74 -3.28 2.50 7.21
CA ILE A 74 -3.42 2.01 5.83
C ILE A 74 -2.08 1.46 5.32
N TYR A 75 -0.99 2.18 5.54
CA TYR A 75 0.33 1.74 5.10
C TYR A 75 0.81 0.50 5.85
N GLN A 76 0.53 0.39 7.16
CA GLN A 76 0.84 -0.82 7.91
C GLN A 76 0.10 -2.04 7.34
N ALA A 77 -1.20 -1.91 7.04
CA ALA A 77 -1.97 -2.99 6.41
C ALA A 77 -1.40 -3.38 5.03
N ILE A 78 -0.93 -2.40 4.25
CA ILE A 78 -0.26 -2.64 2.97
C ILE A 78 1.06 -3.40 3.19
N PHE A 79 1.86 -3.08 4.22
CA PHE A 79 3.10 -3.79 4.54
C PHE A 79 2.83 -5.23 4.98
N ASP A 80 1.80 -5.44 5.79
CA ASP A 80 1.40 -6.78 6.23
C ASP A 80 1.00 -7.66 5.04
N ALA A 81 0.14 -7.16 4.14
CA ALA A 81 -0.19 -7.87 2.91
C ALA A 81 1.04 -8.11 1.99
N SER A 82 2.05 -7.23 2.04
CA SER A 82 3.29 -7.38 1.27
C SER A 82 4.19 -8.50 1.79
N LYS A 83 4.16 -8.76 3.10
CA LYS A 83 4.89 -9.88 3.71
C LYS A 83 4.30 -11.20 3.23
N ASP A 84 2.99 -11.30 3.13
CA ASP A 84 2.30 -12.48 2.59
C ASP A 84 2.72 -12.78 1.16
N ILE A 85 2.76 -11.77 0.28
CA ILE A 85 3.25 -11.93 -1.10
C ILE A 85 4.66 -12.53 -1.14
N GLN A 86 5.57 -12.02 -0.32
CA GLN A 86 6.95 -12.50 -0.27
C GLN A 86 7.07 -13.91 0.33
N HIS A 87 6.12 -14.33 1.18
CA HIS A 87 6.06 -15.68 1.73
C HIS A 87 5.36 -16.68 0.81
N LEU A 88 4.36 -16.28 0.02
CA LEU A 88 3.63 -17.15 -0.91
C LEU A 88 4.49 -17.62 -2.08
N ALA A 89 5.47 -16.81 -2.50
CA ALA A 89 6.47 -17.20 -3.50
C ALA A 89 7.38 -18.38 -3.07
N ARG A 90 7.12 -19.01 -1.92
CA ARG A 90 7.67 -20.31 -1.50
C ARG A 90 7.11 -21.52 -2.26
N LYS A 91 6.03 -21.39 -3.06
CA LYS A 91 5.26 -22.53 -3.62
C LYS A 91 5.36 -22.73 -5.15
N GLN A 92 6.48 -22.43 -5.80
CA GLN A 92 6.72 -22.85 -7.18
C GLN A 92 7.98 -23.69 -7.29
#